data_AF-A0A015KCV3-F1
#
_entry.id   AF-A0A015KCV3-F1
#
_cell.length_a   1.000
_cell.length_b   1.000
_cell.length_c   1.000
_cell.angle_alpha   90.00
_cell.angle_beta   90.00
_cell.angle_gamma   90.00
#
_symmetry.space_group_name_H-M   'P 1'
#
loop_
_entity.id
_entity.type
_entity.pdbx_description
1 polymer ?
#
loop_
_entity_poly.entity_id
_entity_poly.type
_entity_poly.pdbx_seq_one_letter_code
_entity_poly.pdbx_strand_id
1 'polypeptide(L)'
;MVKDMAALLSPKKLLAQHVAYLYNIVLLPRLEFRLQTTLFAESTINRMVSPMLSLIRQKAGFTSVTPLSALFTLLPFSIQQAFGRFLSFHVAS
;
A
#
# COMPACT_ATOMS: atom_id res chain seq x y z
N MET A 1 -12.20 3.79 -3.77
CA MET A 1 -11.25 4.73 -3.12
C MET A 1 -9.80 4.46 -3.48
N VAL A 2 -9.20 3.33 -3.09
CA VAL A 2 -7.76 3.05 -3.34
C VAL A 2 -7.46 2.89 -4.84
N LYS A 3 -8.31 2.15 -5.54
CA LYS A 3 -8.23 1.99 -7.00
C LYS A 3 -8.34 3.33 -7.74
N ASP A 4 -9.23 4.21 -7.28
CA ASP A 4 -9.42 5.55 -7.87
C ASP A 4 -8.18 6.43 -7.66
N MET A 5 -7.59 6.38 -6.46
CA MET A 5 -6.33 7.06 -6.16
C MET A 5 -5.19 6.55 -7.04
N ALA A 6 -5.03 5.24 -7.20
CA ALA A 6 -4.03 4.66 -8.10
C ALA A 6 -4.25 5.11 -9.57
N ALA A 7 -5.49 5.14 -10.03
CA ALA A 7 -5.84 5.62 -11.37
C ALA A 7 -5.49 7.11 -11.57
N LEU A 8 -5.76 7.95 -10.57
CA LEU A 8 -5.44 9.39 -10.59
C LEU A 8 -3.93 9.67 -10.57
N LEU A 9 -3.14 8.83 -9.88
CA LEU A 9 -1.69 9.00 -9.76
C LEU A 9 -0.92 8.36 -10.93
N SER A 10 -1.51 7.37 -11.60
CA SER A 10 -0.91 6.66 -12.74
C SER A 10 -0.36 7.58 -13.85
N PRO A 11 -1.11 8.55 -14.40
CA PRO A 11 -0.61 9.41 -15.47
C PRO A 11 0.36 10.51 -14.97
N LYS A 12 0.50 10.72 -13.66
CA LYS A 12 1.35 11.80 -13.12
C LYS A 12 2.84 11.43 -13.21
N LYS A 13 3.68 12.44 -13.44
CA LYS A 13 5.16 12.33 -13.39
C LYS A 13 5.66 12.24 -11.95
N LEU A 14 5.27 11.18 -11.25
CA LEU A 14 5.69 10.88 -9.88
C LEU A 14 6.69 9.74 -9.88
N LEU A 15 7.72 9.87 -9.04
CA LEU A 15 8.64 8.79 -8.74
C LEU A 15 7.98 7.76 -7.82
N ALA A 16 8.49 6.52 -7.85
CA ALA A 16 8.01 5.45 -6.98
C ALA A 16 8.04 5.85 -5.49
N GLN A 17 9.08 6.57 -5.05
CA GLN A 17 9.19 7.11 -3.69
C GLN A 17 8.04 8.04 -3.30
N HIS A 18 7.55 8.87 -4.22
CA HIS A 18 6.43 9.78 -3.93
C HIS A 18 5.13 8.99 -3.75
N VAL A 19 4.93 7.94 -4.57
CA VAL A 19 3.76 7.06 -4.45
C VAL A 19 3.85 6.21 -3.18
N ALA A 20 5.04 5.72 -2.83
CA ALA A 20 5.28 4.98 -1.59
C ALA A 20 5.04 5.84 -0.34
N TYR A 21 5.48 7.10 -0.37
CA TYR A 21 5.16 8.07 0.68
C TYR A 21 3.65 8.26 0.87
N LEU A 22 2.92 8.49 -0.23
CA LEU A 22 1.46 8.63 -0.20
C LEU A 22 0.77 7.37 0.33
N TYR A 23 1.27 6.20 -0.04
CA TYR A 23 0.80 4.93 0.49
C TYR A 23 0.99 4.85 2.02
N ASN A 24 2.20 5.13 2.52
CA ASN A 24 2.52 5.01 3.94
C ASN A 24 1.82 6.05 4.81
N ILE A 25 1.75 7.31 4.36
CA ILE A 25 1.31 8.44 5.19
C ILE A 25 -0.18 8.75 5.02
N VAL A 26 -0.76 8.48 3.86
CA VAL A 26 -2.16 8.83 3.58
C VAL A 26 -3.04 7.58 3.56
N LEU A 27 -2.65 6.58 2.78
CA LEU A 27 -3.50 5.42 2.55
C LEU A 27 -3.57 4.52 3.79
N LEU A 28 -2.42 4.16 4.37
CA LEU A 28 -2.38 3.23 5.50
C LEU A 28 -3.14 3.74 6.73
N PRO A 29 -2.94 4.98 7.23
CA PRO A 29 -3.70 5.48 8.38
C PRO A 29 -5.21 5.51 8.12
N ARG A 30 -5.62 5.78 6.87
CA ARG A 30 -7.03 5.78 6.50
C ARG A 30 -7.62 4.38 6.45
N LEU A 31 -6.83 3.38 6.04
CA LEU A 31 -7.21 1.97 6.10
C LEU A 31 -7.29 1.49 7.54
N GLU A 32 -6.32 1.84 8.39
CA GLU A 32 -6.33 1.54 9.82
C GLU A 32 -7.58 2.05 10.51
N PHE A 33 -7.94 3.32 10.29
CA PHE A 33 -9.17 3.90 10.84
C PHE A 33 -10.43 3.15 10.38
N ARG A 34 -10.47 2.69 9.12
CA ARG A 34 -11.60 1.88 8.62
C ARG A 34 -11.63 0.48 9.21
N LEU A 35 -10.46 -0.11 9.45
CA LEU A 35 -10.31 -1.44 10.01
C LEU A 35 -10.66 -1.50 11.50
N GLN A 36 -10.58 -0.38 12.22
CA GLN A 36 -11.04 -0.29 13.62
C GLN A 36 -12.54 -0.54 13.77
N THR A 37 -13.35 -0.20 12.76
CA THR A 37 -14.81 -0.34 12.81
C THR A 37 -15.34 -1.54 12.03
N THR A 38 -14.51 -2.16 11.19
CA THR A 38 -14.89 -3.28 10.34
C THR A 38 -13.76 -4.30 10.26
N LEU A 39 -14.01 -5.53 10.70
CA LEU A 39 -13.06 -6.63 10.57
C LEU A 39 -13.01 -7.12 9.13
N PHE A 40 -11.90 -6.85 8.43
CA PHE A 40 -11.60 -7.42 7.12
C PHE A 40 -10.60 -8.56 7.26
N ALA A 41 -10.81 -9.63 6.50
CA ALA A 41 -9.80 -10.66 6.31
C ALA A 41 -8.56 -10.06 5.63
N GLU A 42 -7.38 -10.63 5.90
CA GLU A 42 -6.11 -10.20 5.32
C GLU A 42 -6.16 -10.15 3.78
N SER A 43 -6.77 -11.16 3.15
CA SER A 43 -6.93 -11.23 1.69
C SER A 43 -7.71 -10.03 1.12
N THR A 44 -8.72 -9.55 1.85
CA THR A 44 -9.50 -8.37 1.51
C THR A 44 -8.65 -7.10 1.60
N ILE A 45 -7.85 -6.96 2.67
CA ILE A 45 -6.94 -5.83 2.87
C ILE A 45 -5.88 -5.81 1.75
N ASN A 46 -5.26 -6.96 1.48
CA ASN A 46 -4.28 -7.12 0.41
C ASN A 46 -4.86 -6.75 -0.95
N ARG A 47 -6.10 -7.14 -1.24
CA ARG A 47 -6.81 -6.74 -2.46
C ARG A 47 -7.09 -5.24 -2.51
N MET A 48 -7.39 -4.60 -1.38
CA MET A 48 -7.60 -3.15 -1.32
C MET A 48 -6.33 -2.36 -1.62
N VAL A 49 -5.18 -2.79 -1.10
CA VAL A 49 -3.89 -2.07 -1.27
C VAL A 49 -3.14 -2.43 -2.57
N SER A 50 -3.44 -3.58 -3.17
CA SER A 50 -2.79 -4.08 -4.39
C SER A 50 -2.70 -3.07 -5.54
N PRO A 51 -3.72 -2.23 -5.84
CA PRO A 51 -3.60 -1.23 -6.91
C PRO A 51 -2.48 -0.22 -6.67
N MET A 52 -2.28 0.23 -5.43
CA MET A 52 -1.22 1.18 -5.07
C MET A 52 0.15 0.50 -5.08
N LEU A 53 0.25 -0.73 -4.59
CA LEU A 53 1.49 -1.52 -4.65
C LEU A 53 1.91 -1.80 -6.10
N SER A 54 0.96 -2.16 -6.97
CA SER A 54 1.22 -2.35 -8.40
C SER A 54 1.68 -1.05 -9.08
N LEU A 55 1.12 0.10 -8.68
CA LEU A 55 1.55 1.40 -9.19
C LEU A 55 2.99 1.72 -8.75
N ILE A 56 3.33 1.47 -7.48
CA ILE A 56 4.71 1.67 -6.99
C ILE A 56 5.68 0.77 -7.76
N ARG A 57 5.32 -0.51 -7.96
CA ARG A 57 6.10 -1.45 -8.78
C ARG A 57 6.34 -0.93 -10.20
N GLN A 58 5.28 -0.47 -10.85
CA GLN A 58 5.36 0.09 -12.21
C GLN A 58 6.26 1.33 -12.24
N LYS A 59 6.09 2.26 -11.31
CA LYS A 59 6.90 3.50 -11.23
C LYS A 59 8.36 3.23 -10.86
N ALA A 60 8.64 2.13 -10.18
CA ALA A 60 9.99 1.71 -9.84
C ALA A 60 10.70 0.97 -10.99
N GLY A 61 10.02 0.74 -12.11
CA GLY A 61 10.59 0.04 -13.26
C GLY A 61 10.68 -1.48 -13.07
N PHE A 62 10.01 -2.04 -12.07
CA PHE A 62 9.98 -3.49 -11.88
C PHE A 62 9.02 -4.17 -12.84
N THR A 63 9.34 -5.42 -13.17
CA THR A 63 8.52 -6.25 -14.04
C THR A 63 7.20 -6.66 -13.39
N SER A 64 6.18 -6.99 -14.19
CA SER A 64 4.89 -7.47 -13.67
C SER A 64 5.00 -8.83 -12.96
N VAL A 65 6.08 -9.59 -13.21
CA VAL A 65 6.34 -10.86 -12.53
C VAL A 65 6.97 -10.67 -11.14
N THR A 66 7.49 -9.48 -10.84
CA THR A 66 8.02 -9.18 -9.51
C THR A 66 6.89 -9.27 -8.47
N PRO A 67 7.00 -10.14 -7.45
CA PRO A 67 5.97 -10.28 -6.43
C PRO A 67 5.74 -8.95 -5.70
N LEU A 68 4.48 -8.60 -5.43
CA LEU A 68 4.16 -7.39 -4.64
C LEU A 68 4.78 -7.45 -3.23
N SER A 69 4.97 -8.65 -2.68
CA SER A 69 5.63 -8.86 -1.40
C SER A 69 7.10 -8.40 -1.40
N ALA A 70 7.79 -8.47 -2.55
CA ALA A 70 9.17 -8.00 -2.67
C ALA A 70 9.28 -6.48 -2.47
N LEU A 71 8.19 -5.72 -2.65
CA LEU A 71 8.18 -4.28 -2.40
C LEU A 71 8.38 -3.93 -0.92
N PHE A 72 7.98 -4.82 0.00
CA PHE A 72 8.14 -4.60 1.44
C PHE A 72 9.59 -4.82 1.91
N THR A 73 10.39 -5.56 1.15
CA THR A 73 11.81 -5.80 1.45
C THR A 73 12.74 -4.82 0.75
N LEU A 74 12.23 -4.06 -0.22
CA LEU A 74 13.01 -3.07 -0.93
C LEU A 74 13.19 -1.82 -0.07
N LEU A 75 14.35 -1.74 0.58
CA LEU A 75 14.81 -0.58 1.36
C LEU A 75 14.56 0.80 0.71
N PRO A 76 14.66 1.02 -0.62
CA PRO A 76 14.47 2.37 -1.16
C PRO A 76 13.06 2.95 -1.01
N PHE A 77 12.03 2.14 -0.68
CA PHE A 77 10.65 2.62 -0.64
C PHE A 77 9.99 2.58 0.74
N SER A 78 10.59 1.90 1.72
CA SER A 78 10.07 1.77 3.10
C SER A 78 8.57 1.49 3.18
N ILE A 79 8.04 0.66 2.27
CA ILE A 79 6.60 0.38 2.16
C ILE A 79 6.19 -0.52 3.31
N GLN A 80 5.18 -0.11 4.06
CA GLN A 80 4.70 -0.88 5.21
C GLN A 80 3.63 -1.91 4.81
N GLN A 81 3.67 -3.09 5.44
CA GLN A 81 2.62 -4.10 5.28
C GLN A 81 1.35 -3.66 6.00
N ALA A 82 0.24 -3.53 5.27
CA ALA A 82 -1.01 -2.99 5.81
C ALA A 82 -1.58 -3.85 6.94
N PHE A 83 -1.63 -5.17 6.74
CA PHE A 83 -2.18 -6.08 7.75
C PHE A 83 -1.28 -6.20 8.98
N GLY A 84 0.04 -6.35 8.79
CA GLY A 84 1.00 -6.36 9.89
C GLY A 84 0.92 -5.09 10.74
N ARG A 85 0.81 -3.91 10.09
CA ARG A 85 0.65 -2.64 10.80
C ARG A 85 -0.67 -2.55 11.57
N PHE A 86 -1.77 -3.03 11.00
CA PHE A 86 -3.06 -3.10 11.69
C PHE A 86 -2.98 -3.96 12.96
N LEU A 87 -2.38 -5.15 12.88
CA LEU A 87 -2.21 -6.03 14.05
C LEU A 87 -1.39 -5.36 15.15
N SER A 88 -0.29 -4.68 14.81
CA SER A 88 0.54 -3.96 15.79
C SER A 88 -0.22 -2.88 16.55
N PHE A 89 -1.15 -2.16 15.89
CA PHE A 89 -1.97 -1.15 16.56
C PHE A 89 -3.09 -1.75 17.42
N HIS A 90 -3.63 -2.91 17.05
CA HIS A 90 -4.70 -3.54 17.81
C HIS A 90 -4.19 -4.29 19.05
N VAL A 91 -3.00 -4.90 18.98
CA VAL A 91 -2.38 -5.58 20.13
C VAL A 91 -1.83 -4.59 21.17
N ALA A 92 -1.53 -3.35 20.76
CA ALA A 92 -0.96 -2.33 21.63
C ALA A 92 -2.00 -1.43 22.35
N SER A 93 -3.29 -1.62 22.12
CA SER A 93 -4.40 -0.84 22.70
C SER A 93 -5.20 -1.65 23.72
#